data_AF-A0A8K0DLY3-F1
#
_entry.id   AF-A0A8K0DLY3-F1
#
_cell.length_a   1.000
_cell.length_b   1.000
_cell.length_c   1.000
_cell.angle_alpha   90.00
_cell.angle_beta   90.00
_cell.angle_gamma   90.00
#
_symmetry.space_group_name_H-M   'P 1'
#
loop_
_entity.id
_entity.type
_entity.pdbx_description
1 polymer ?
#
loop_
_entity_poly.entity_id
_entity_poly.type
_entity_poly.pdbx_seq_one_letter_code
_entity_poly.pdbx_strand_id
1 'polypeptide(L)'
;MNLVGRQSSSLLNRPTQIVESLSFGHQQLQQWRGIRVKVLNGNLEGALTFMQRKMQSSGIERMIKREQTHHIKNSEKRILARKNLERKLRSQDLARKLQAILMKKVSLVLNVVFVGA
;
A
#
# COMPACT_ATOMS: atom_id res chain seq x y z
N MET A 1 8.04 -39.84 -18.25
CA MET A 1 7.67 -40.92 -17.31
C MET A 1 8.20 -40.51 -15.94
N ASN A 2 7.46 -40.10 -14.91
CA ASN A 2 6.02 -40.13 -14.62
C ASN A 2 5.62 -38.91 -13.76
N LEU A 3 4.40 -38.44 -14.00
CA LEU A 3 3.60 -37.53 -13.17
C LEU A 3 2.84 -38.37 -12.13
N VAL A 4 3.20 -38.30 -10.86
CA VAL A 4 2.41 -38.78 -9.71
C VAL A 4 2.88 -37.97 -8.50
N GLY A 5 2.10 -37.25 -7.72
CA GLY A 5 0.69 -36.97 -7.66
C GLY A 5 0.50 -36.22 -6.34
N ARG A 6 -0.03 -34.98 -6.38
CA ARG A 6 -0.48 -34.26 -5.17
C ARG A 6 -1.62 -33.30 -5.56
N GLN A 7 -2.78 -33.88 -5.85
CA GLN A 7 -4.06 -33.20 -5.74
C GLN A 7 -4.91 -33.98 -4.73
N SER A 8 -5.19 -33.38 -3.58
CA SER A 8 -6.34 -33.74 -2.74
C SER A 8 -6.48 -32.75 -1.58
N SER A 9 -7.37 -31.77 -1.76
CA SER A 9 -8.32 -31.23 -0.76
C SER A 9 -8.71 -29.77 -1.05
N SER A 10 -9.51 -29.56 -2.08
CA SER A 10 -10.41 -28.40 -2.15
C SER A 10 -11.83 -28.86 -2.53
N LEU A 11 -12.29 -29.94 -1.90
CA LEU A 11 -13.65 -30.46 -2.04
C LEU A 11 -14.52 -30.08 -0.84
N LEU A 12 -14.66 -28.78 -0.56
CA LEU A 12 -15.72 -28.33 0.35
C LEU A 12 -16.09 -26.86 0.20
N ASN A 13 -16.30 -26.38 -1.03
CA ASN A 13 -17.09 -25.18 -1.30
C ASN A 13 -17.52 -25.14 -2.78
N ARG A 14 -18.57 -25.89 -3.11
CA ARG A 14 -19.29 -25.77 -4.38
C ARG A 14 -20.72 -25.33 -4.08
N PRO A 15 -21.18 -24.17 -4.58
CA PRO A 15 -22.55 -24.03 -5.02
C PRO A 15 -22.60 -24.44 -6.50
N THR A 16 -23.26 -25.56 -6.78
CA THR A 16 -23.77 -25.92 -8.10
C THR A 16 -24.93 -24.99 -8.44
N GLN A 17 -24.81 -24.20 -9.51
CA GLN A 17 -25.74 -24.23 -10.63
C GLN A 17 -25.33 -23.21 -11.73
N ILE A 18 -25.12 -23.75 -12.95
CA ILE A 18 -25.45 -23.16 -14.26
C ILE A 18 -24.52 -22.00 -14.69
N VAL A 19 -23.39 -22.24 -15.36
CA VAL A 19 -23.24 -22.57 -16.80
C VAL A 19 -24.10 -21.69 -17.71
N GLU A 20 -23.83 -20.39 -17.72
CA GLU A 20 -23.98 -19.51 -18.88
C GLU A 20 -23.17 -18.24 -18.58
N SER A 21 -22.45 -17.69 -19.57
CA SER A 21 -21.61 -16.47 -19.51
C SER A 21 -20.08 -16.63 -19.31
N LEU A 22 -19.48 -17.76 -19.72
CA LEU A 22 -18.01 -17.92 -19.73
C LEU A 22 -17.28 -17.14 -20.85
N SER A 23 -17.94 -16.21 -21.54
CA SER A 23 -17.34 -15.45 -22.66
C SER A 23 -17.25 -13.93 -22.46
N PHE A 24 -17.76 -13.38 -21.34
CA PHE A 24 -17.67 -11.94 -21.02
C PHE A 24 -16.49 -11.55 -20.11
N GLY A 25 -15.76 -12.53 -19.57
CA GLY A 25 -14.86 -12.30 -18.43
C GLY A 25 -13.45 -11.81 -18.74
N HIS A 26 -12.90 -12.06 -19.94
CA HIS A 26 -11.49 -11.74 -20.22
C HIS A 26 -11.27 -10.39 -20.92
N GLN A 27 -12.24 -9.90 -21.68
CA GLN A 27 -12.12 -8.58 -22.34
C GLN A 27 -12.53 -7.42 -21.42
N GLN A 28 -13.44 -7.62 -20.47
CA GLN A 28 -13.84 -6.57 -19.52
C GLN A 28 -12.79 -6.28 -18.44
N LEU A 29 -12.01 -7.29 -18.00
CA LEU A 29 -10.94 -7.08 -17.01
C LEU A 29 -9.78 -6.24 -17.54
N GLN A 30 -9.51 -6.26 -18.86
CA GLN A 30 -8.47 -5.42 -19.49
C GLN A 30 -8.86 -3.93 -19.53
N GLN A 31 -10.15 -3.60 -19.48
CA GLN A 31 -10.64 -2.22 -19.40
C GLN A 31 -10.60 -1.67 -17.97
N TRP A 32 -10.27 -2.51 -16.99
CA TRP A 32 -10.26 -2.14 -15.58
C TRP A 32 -8.96 -1.46 -15.14
N ARG A 33 -8.49 -0.47 -15.91
CA ARG A 33 -7.31 0.32 -15.57
C ARG A 33 -7.65 1.45 -14.59
N GLY A 34 -6.80 1.66 -13.59
CA GLY A 34 -6.92 2.75 -12.62
C GLY A 34 -7.62 2.40 -11.30
N ILE A 35 -7.63 3.35 -10.37
CA ILE A 35 -8.27 3.21 -9.05
C ILE A 35 -9.75 3.53 -9.19
N ARG A 36 -10.60 2.53 -9.00
CA ARG A 36 -12.06 2.68 -9.04
C ARG A 36 -12.66 2.13 -7.76
N VAL A 37 -13.72 2.78 -7.27
CA VAL A 37 -14.39 2.43 -6.03
C VAL A 37 -15.89 2.47 -6.28
N LYS A 38 -16.59 1.41 -5.89
CA LYS A 38 -18.06 1.39 -5.90
C LYS A 38 -18.55 2.07 -4.63
N VAL A 39 -19.47 3.01 -4.76
CA VAL A 39 -20.15 3.62 -3.61
C VAL A 39 -21.16 2.60 -3.08
N LEU A 40 -21.00 2.23 -1.80
CA LEU A 40 -21.92 1.34 -1.11
C LEU A 40 -22.78 2.16 -0.14
N ASN A 41 -24.05 1.79 -0.01
CA ASN A 41 -24.99 2.36 0.98
C ASN A 41 -25.13 3.89 0.90
N GLY A 42 -24.95 4.49 -0.29
CA GLY A 42 -24.99 5.94 -0.50
C GLY A 42 -23.85 6.72 0.17
N ASN A 43 -22.86 6.06 0.78
CA ASN A 43 -21.76 6.74 1.48
C ASN A 43 -20.64 7.15 0.51
N LEU A 44 -20.82 8.30 -0.12
CA LEU A 44 -19.86 8.89 -1.06
C LEU A 44 -18.55 9.29 -0.37
N GLU A 45 -18.61 9.91 0.81
CA GLU A 45 -17.41 10.38 1.53
C GLU A 45 -16.47 9.24 1.91
N GLY A 46 -17.04 8.13 2.37
CA GLY A 46 -16.29 6.91 2.68
C GLY A 46 -15.60 6.34 1.43
N ALA A 47 -16.31 6.31 0.31
CA ALA A 47 -15.77 5.85 -0.98
C ALA A 47 -14.64 6.77 -1.48
N LEU A 48 -14.81 8.09 -1.38
CA LEU A 48 -13.78 9.06 -1.76
C LEU A 48 -12.54 8.97 -0.85
N THR A 49 -12.73 8.84 0.46
CA THR A 49 -11.64 8.66 1.42
C THR A 49 -10.87 7.37 1.15
N PHE A 50 -11.56 6.30 0.77
CA PHE A 50 -10.93 5.05 0.37
C PHE A 50 -10.16 5.20 -0.94
N MET A 51 -10.76 5.87 -1.93
CA MET A 51 -10.11 6.17 -3.21
C MET A 51 -8.83 6.99 -3.00
N GLN A 52 -8.89 8.04 -2.18
CA GLN A 52 -7.75 8.90 -1.84
C GLN A 52 -6.64 8.11 -1.14
N ARG A 53 -6.96 7.27 -0.16
CA ARG A 53 -5.97 6.41 0.51
C ARG A 53 -5.29 5.46 -0.48
N LYS A 54 -6.07 4.83 -1.37
CA LYS A 54 -5.51 3.98 -2.43
C LYS A 54 -4.62 4.76 -3.39
N MET A 55 -5.04 5.96 -3.80
CA MET A 55 -4.26 6.89 -4.64
C MET A 55 -2.94 7.33 -4.00
N GLN A 56 -2.96 7.60 -2.70
CA GLN A 56 -1.76 7.97 -1.96
C GLN A 56 -0.78 6.82 -1.82
N SER A 57 -1.30 5.64 -1.46
CA SER A 57 -0.49 4.42 -1.26
C SER A 57 0.15 3.92 -2.55
N SER A 58 -0.53 4.05 -3.70
CA SER A 58 0.04 3.69 -5.01
C SER A 58 1.11 4.66 -5.49
N GLY A 59 1.24 5.83 -4.84
CA GLY A 59 2.20 6.86 -5.21
C GLY A 59 1.77 7.70 -6.42
N ILE A 60 0.61 7.45 -7.03
CA ILE A 60 0.12 8.19 -8.19
C ILE A 60 -0.10 9.67 -7.85
N GLU A 61 -0.57 10.00 -6.64
CA GLU A 61 -0.70 11.40 -6.19
C GLU A 61 0.64 12.14 -6.27
N ARG A 62 1.73 11.47 -5.88
CA ARG A 62 3.07 12.06 -5.89
C ARG A 62 3.59 12.21 -7.32
N MET A 63 3.24 11.29 -8.22
CA MET A 63 3.62 11.39 -9.62
C MET A 63 2.90 12.56 -10.30
N ILE A 64 1.60 12.70 -10.07
CA ILE A 64 0.79 13.81 -10.60
C ILE A 64 1.28 15.15 -10.04
N LYS A 65 1.45 15.28 -8.73
CA LYS A 65 1.89 16.54 -8.11
C LYS A 65 3.33 16.94 -8.47
N ARG A 66 4.17 15.98 -8.85
CA ARG A 66 5.59 16.21 -9.21
C ARG A 66 5.80 16.18 -10.72
N GLU A 67 4.74 16.32 -11.50
CA GLU A 67 4.84 16.43 -12.94
C GLU A 67 5.82 17.56 -13.31
N GLN A 68 6.75 17.25 -14.21
CA GLN A 68 7.79 18.18 -14.61
C GLN A 68 7.19 19.20 -15.58
N THR A 69 7.06 20.45 -15.16
CA THR A 69 6.61 21.56 -16.02
C THR A 69 7.67 22.01 -17.02
N HIS A 70 8.94 21.71 -16.74
CA HIS A 70 10.09 22.08 -17.56
C HIS A 70 11.14 20.97 -17.58
N HIS A 71 12.01 21.00 -18.59
CA HIS A 71 13.09 20.03 -18.72
C HIS A 71 14.18 20.27 -17.67
N ILE A 72 14.55 19.20 -16.97
CA ILE A 72 15.67 19.17 -16.04
C ILE A 72 16.80 18.33 -16.66
N LYS A 73 18.01 18.89 -16.70
CA LYS A 73 19.19 18.20 -17.25
C LYS A 73 19.60 17.02 -16.36
N ASN A 74 20.33 16.06 -16.94
CA ASN A 74 20.74 14.85 -16.22
C ASN A 74 21.65 15.12 -15.00
N SER A 75 22.50 16.14 -15.07
CA SER A 75 23.35 16.58 -13.94
C SER A 75 22.49 17.00 -12.74
N GLU A 76 21.46 17.81 -12.98
CA GLU A 76 20.54 18.29 -11.96
C GLU A 76 19.66 17.17 -11.40
N LYS A 77 19.17 16.26 -12.25
CA LYS A 77 18.44 15.06 -11.82
C LYS A 77 19.24 14.26 -10.78
N ARG A 78 20.55 14.07 -10.99
CA ARG A 78 21.44 13.37 -10.04
C ARG A 78 21.54 14.09 -8.70
N ILE A 79 21.64 15.42 -8.72
CA ILE A 79 21.72 16.24 -7.52
C ILE A 79 20.40 16.18 -6.74
N LEU A 80 19.26 16.26 -7.41
CA LEU A 80 17.93 16.15 -6.79
C LEU A 80 17.72 14.78 -6.15
N ALA A 81 18.11 13.70 -6.84
CA ALA A 81 18.05 12.35 -6.30
C ALA A 81 18.89 12.21 -5.02
N ARG A 82 20.12 12.73 -5.02
CA ARG A 82 21.01 12.72 -3.85
C ARG A 82 20.41 13.48 -2.66
N LYS A 83 19.88 14.70 -2.89
CA LYS A 83 19.24 15.50 -1.85
C LYS A 83 18.00 14.81 -1.26
N ASN A 84 17.21 14.14 -2.10
CA ASN A 84 16.04 13.39 -1.64
C ASN A 84 16.44 12.17 -0.80
N LEU A 85 17.50 11.46 -1.18
CA LEU A 85 18.03 10.34 -0.41
C LEU A 85 18.52 10.80 0.96
N GLU A 86 19.29 11.87 1.01
CA GLU A 86 19.79 12.45 2.25
C GLU A 86 18.64 12.86 3.18
N ARG A 87 17.61 13.52 2.65
CA ARG A 87 16.40 13.89 3.43
C ARG A 87 15.72 12.65 4.02
N LYS A 88 15.60 11.57 3.26
CA LYS A 88 15.01 10.31 3.72
C LYS A 88 15.84 9.69 4.84
N LEU A 89 17.16 9.63 4.70
CA LEU A 89 18.04 9.07 5.72
C LEU A 89 17.97 9.88 7.01
N ARG A 90 18.05 11.22 6.92
CA ARG A 90 17.92 12.11 8.09
C ARG A 90 16.59 11.92 8.83
N SER A 91 15.47 11.77 8.11
CA SER A 91 14.16 11.56 8.76
C SER A 91 14.07 10.18 9.41
N GLN A 92 14.65 9.15 8.79
CA GLN A 92 14.70 7.80 9.36
C GLN A 92 15.59 7.74 10.61
N ASP A 93 16.76 8.38 10.60
CA ASP A 93 17.63 8.45 11.76
C ASP A 93 16.95 9.18 12.93
N LEU A 94 16.27 10.29 12.64
CA LEU A 94 15.49 11.02 13.63
C LEU A 94 14.35 10.15 14.20
N ALA A 95 13.60 9.45 13.35
CA ALA A 95 12.52 8.56 13.80
C ALA A 95 13.05 7.43 14.70
N ARG A 96 14.19 6.83 14.34
CA ARG A 96 14.86 5.80 15.17
C ARG A 96 15.29 6.35 16.52
N LYS A 97 15.86 7.56 16.56
CA LYS A 97 16.24 8.23 17.83
C LYS A 97 15.02 8.49 18.71
N LEU A 98 13.92 9.00 18.13
CA LEU A 98 12.68 9.24 18.86
C LEU A 98 12.08 7.95 19.40
N GLN A 99 12.06 6.88 18.59
CA GLN A 99 11.60 5.57 19.03
C GLN A 99 12.42 5.04 20.22
N ALA A 100 13.75 5.17 20.19
CA ALA A 100 14.61 4.77 21.30
C ALA A 100 14.31 5.58 22.58
N ILE A 101 14.11 6.89 22.47
CA ILE A 101 13.73 7.75 23.61
C ILE A 101 12.36 7.35 24.17
N LEU A 102 11.37 7.12 23.30
CA LEU A 102 10.03 6.69 23.71
C LEU A 102 10.07 5.34 24.42
N MET A 103 10.80 4.36 23.88
CA MET A 103 10.95 3.06 24.52
C MET A 103 11.62 3.16 25.89
N LYS A 104 12.69 3.97 26.01
CA LYS A 104 13.35 4.22 27.30
C LYS A 104 12.42 4.89 28.31
N LYS A 105 11.56 5.82 27.88
CA LYS A 105 10.57 6.46 28.76
C LYS A 105 9.51 5.46 29.23
N VAL A 106 8.97 4.66 28.32
CA VAL A 106 7.92 3.66 28.63
C VAL A 106 8.44 2.59 29.58
N SER A 107 9.67 2.09 29.38
CA SER A 107 10.27 1.09 30.29
C SER A 107 10.54 1.65 31.69
N LEU A 108 10.93 2.92 31.81
CA LEU A 108 11.09 3.57 33.12
C LEU A 108 9.75 3.74 33.84
N VAL A 109 8.70 4.18 33.13
CA VAL A 109 7.36 4.33 33.73
C VAL A 109 6.80 2.98 34.18
N LEU A 110 6.92 1.93 33.36
CA LEU A 110 6.51 0.59 33.75
C LEU A 110 7.29 0.09 34.97
N ASN A 111 8.61 0.25 35.02
CA ASN A 111 9.38 -0.17 36.18
C ASN A 111 9.01 0.60 37.46
N VAL A 112 8.73 1.89 37.39
CA VAL A 112 8.26 2.67 38.55
C VAL A 112 6.89 2.19 39.03
N VAL A 113 5.97 1.88 38.11
CA VAL A 113 4.62 1.38 38.43
C VAL A 113 4.67 -0.03 39.03
N PHE A 114 5.57 -0.90 38.56
CA PHE A 114 5.68 -2.29 39.04
C PHE A 114 6.53 -2.46 40.30
N VAL A 115 7.47 -1.56 40.59
CA VAL A 115 8.31 -1.62 41.83
C VAL A 115 7.67 -0.83 42.98
N GLY A 116 6.72 0.06 42.70
CA GLY A 116 5.97 0.82 43.70
C GLY A 116 4.68 0.17 44.20
N ALA A 117 4.39 -1.08 43.82
CA ALA A 117 3.26 -1.89 44.27
C ALA A 117 3.76 -3.11 45.04
#